data_AF-A0A7C2VNP8-F1
#
_entry.id   AF-A0A7C2VNP8-F1
#
_cell.length_a   1.000
_cell.length_b   1.000
_cell.length_c   1.000
_cell.angle_alpha   90.00
_cell.angle_beta   90.00
_cell.angle_gamma   90.00
#
_symmetry.space_group_name_H-M   'P 1'
#
loop_
_entity.id
_entity.type
_entity.pdbx_description
1 polymer ?
#
loop_
_entity_poly.entity_id
_entity_poly.type
_entity_poly.pdbx_seq_one_letter_code
_entity_poly.pdbx_strand_id
1 'polypeptide(L)'
;YEFIPDSGGPGRYRGGLGQEIQLTVRTDRPWMLSSMYDRTRFAPRGLFGGLEGARGEVVVSDGRRPHSKERLILQPGTEVILRLPGGGGYGDPFERDPELVRADVVDGYVSVEAARTAYGVVIDPATLEVDWEATRALRGGARPRPAAER
;
A
#
# COMPACT_ATOMS: atom_id res chain seq x y z
N TYR A 1 5.49 4.49 -14.09
CA TYR A 1 5.47 3.43 -13.06
C TYR A 1 6.02 4.07 -11.80
N GLU A 2 5.28 3.97 -10.71
CA GLU A 2 5.66 4.51 -9.41
C GLU A 2 5.31 3.49 -8.31
N PHE A 3 6.06 3.50 -7.21
CA PHE A 3 5.64 2.76 -6.02
C PHE A 3 4.41 3.44 -5.42
N ILE A 4 3.53 2.64 -4.81
CA ILE A 4 2.37 3.16 -4.10
C ILE A 4 2.77 3.28 -2.62
N PRO A 5 2.93 4.48 -2.05
CA PRO A 5 3.20 4.64 -0.62
C PRO A 5 2.12 3.96 0.23
N ASP A 6 2.50 3.46 1.40
CA ASP A 6 1.61 2.81 2.37
C ASP A 6 0.92 1.52 1.89
N SER A 7 1.26 1.04 0.69
CA SER A 7 0.65 -0.18 0.12
C SER A 7 1.23 -1.47 0.68
N GLY A 8 2.47 -1.45 1.18
CA GLY A 8 3.09 -2.59 1.82
C GLY A 8 2.53 -2.80 3.22
N GLY A 9 2.13 -4.03 3.54
CA GLY A 9 1.55 -4.37 4.83
C GLY A 9 2.50 -4.03 5.98
N PRO A 10 2.04 -3.27 6.99
CA PRO A 10 2.84 -2.97 8.17
C PRO A 10 3.25 -4.23 8.93
N GLY A 11 4.48 -4.25 9.43
CA GLY A 11 5.02 -5.32 10.27
C GLY A 11 6.40 -4.96 10.78
N ARG A 12 6.96 -5.75 11.70
CA ARG A 12 8.38 -5.65 12.08
C ARG A 12 9.26 -5.62 10.83
N TYR A 13 8.93 -6.46 9.86
CA TYR A 13 9.38 -6.35 8.47
C TYR A 13 8.18 -5.99 7.57
N ARG A 14 8.25 -4.81 6.93
CA ARG A 14 7.21 -4.31 6.03
C ARG A 14 7.13 -5.16 4.77
N GLY A 15 5.92 -5.41 4.28
CA GLY A 15 5.71 -6.05 2.98
C GLY A 15 6.18 -5.17 1.81
N GLY A 16 6.53 -5.77 0.68
CA GLY A 16 6.91 -5.02 -0.53
C GLY A 16 5.79 -4.08 -0.98
N LEU A 17 6.14 -2.90 -1.50
CA LEU A 17 5.14 -1.96 -2.00
C LEU A 17 4.49 -2.48 -3.29
N GLY A 18 3.21 -2.14 -3.43
CA GLY A 18 2.51 -2.15 -4.69
C GLY A 18 3.07 -1.10 -5.65
N GLN A 19 2.62 -1.18 -6.89
CA GLN A 19 3.12 -0.40 -8.01
C GLN A 19 1.95 0.11 -8.83
N GLU A 20 1.98 1.38 -9.23
CA GLU A 20 1.02 1.93 -10.17
C GLU A 20 1.61 1.95 -11.59
N ILE A 21 0.91 1.29 -12.51
CA ILE A 21 1.27 1.21 -13.93
C ILE A 21 0.13 1.78 -14.76
N GLN A 22 0.38 2.88 -15.44
CA GLN A 22 -0.55 3.48 -16.39
C GLN A 22 -0.20 3.08 -17.81
N LEU A 23 -1.19 2.57 -18.54
CA LEU A 23 -1.09 2.16 -19.93
C LEU A 23 -2.10 2.95 -20.76
N THR A 24 -1.69 3.49 -21.90
CA THR A 24 -2.57 4.20 -22.83
C THR A 24 -2.63 3.44 -24.16
N VAL A 25 -3.83 3.25 -24.70
CA VAL A 25 -3.99 2.70 -26.05
C VAL A 25 -3.60 3.75 -27.07
N ARG A 26 -2.39 3.64 -27.64
CA ARG A 26 -1.85 4.59 -28.63
C ARG A 26 -2.05 4.16 -30.07
N THR A 27 -2.78 3.07 -30.30
CA THR A 27 -3.13 2.58 -31.63
C THR A 27 -4.36 3.32 -32.18
N ASP A 28 -4.58 3.22 -33.49
CA ASP A 28 -5.77 3.71 -34.19
C ASP A 28 -6.98 2.76 -34.10
N ARG A 29 -6.76 1.55 -33.58
CA ARG A 29 -7.76 0.50 -33.44
C ARG A 29 -7.95 0.10 -31.97
N PRO A 30 -9.12 -0.47 -31.63
CA PRO A 30 -9.37 -0.98 -30.29
C PRO A 30 -8.35 -2.06 -29.91
N TRP A 31 -7.94 -2.06 -28.64
CA TRP A 31 -7.02 -3.04 -28.08
C TRP A 31 -7.72 -3.87 -27.01
N MET A 32 -7.38 -5.16 -26.93
CA MET A 32 -7.94 -6.07 -25.93
C MET A 32 -6.96 -6.27 -24.78
N LEU A 33 -7.36 -5.86 -23.58
CA LEU A 33 -6.66 -6.19 -22.35
C LEU A 33 -7.33 -7.41 -21.70
N SER A 34 -6.58 -8.50 -21.55
CA SER A 34 -7.01 -9.64 -20.73
C SER A 34 -6.55 -9.41 -19.30
N SER A 35 -7.47 -8.98 -18.43
CA SER A 35 -7.16 -8.79 -17.01
C SER A 35 -7.01 -10.16 -16.36
N MET A 36 -5.85 -10.46 -15.79
CA MET A 36 -5.62 -11.68 -15.00
C MET A 36 -4.98 -11.31 -13.66
N TYR A 37 -5.57 -10.36 -12.96
CA TYR A 37 -5.05 -9.86 -11.68
C TYR A 37 -5.65 -10.63 -10.50
N ASP A 38 -4.83 -10.86 -9.49
CA ASP A 38 -5.22 -11.47 -8.22
C ASP A 38 -5.11 -10.45 -7.09
N ARG A 39 -5.57 -10.83 -5.90
CA ARG A 39 -5.54 -9.99 -4.68
C ARG A 39 -6.33 -8.67 -4.79
N THR A 40 -7.34 -8.66 -5.65
CA THR A 40 -8.25 -7.52 -5.84
C THR A 40 -9.44 -7.54 -4.86
N ARG A 41 -9.87 -8.75 -4.46
CA ARG A 41 -10.92 -8.94 -3.43
C ARG A 41 -10.34 -9.20 -2.04
N PHE A 42 -9.25 -9.96 -1.95
CA PHE A 42 -8.60 -10.32 -0.69
C PHE A 42 -7.15 -9.86 -0.73
N ALA A 43 -6.74 -9.05 0.24
CA ALA A 43 -5.38 -8.55 0.32
C ALA A 43 -4.36 -9.67 0.55
N PRO A 44 -3.07 -9.44 0.26
CA PRO A 44 -1.99 -10.25 0.80
C PRO A 44 -1.98 -10.15 2.32
N ARG A 45 -2.19 -11.29 2.98
CA ARG A 45 -2.30 -11.35 4.45
C ARG A 45 -0.93 -11.15 5.09
N GLY A 46 -0.89 -10.45 6.21
CA GLY A 46 0.28 -10.42 7.08
C GLY A 46 0.49 -11.75 7.83
N LEU A 47 1.65 -11.91 8.43
CA LEU A 47 2.06 -13.12 9.15
C LEU A 47 2.63 -12.78 10.54
N PHE A 48 2.33 -13.63 11.52
CA PHE A 48 2.81 -13.52 12.91
C PHE A 48 2.64 -12.12 13.54
N GLY A 49 1.46 -11.49 13.34
CA GLY A 49 1.15 -10.16 13.87
C GLY A 49 1.37 -9.02 12.87
N GLY A 50 1.93 -9.29 11.69
CA GLY A 50 1.94 -8.34 10.58
C GLY A 50 0.54 -8.11 10.01
N LEU A 51 0.34 -6.93 9.42
CA LEU A 51 -0.92 -6.47 8.84
C LEU A 51 -0.98 -6.76 7.32
N GLU A 52 -2.19 -6.67 6.78
CA GLU A 52 -2.42 -6.89 5.35
C GLU A 52 -1.79 -5.78 4.50
N GLY A 53 -1.32 -6.14 3.29
CA GLY A 53 -0.96 -5.17 2.27
C GLY A 53 -2.18 -4.61 1.54
N ALA A 54 -1.97 -3.63 0.67
CA ALA A 54 -3.03 -3.09 -0.16
C ALA A 54 -3.52 -4.12 -1.19
N ARG A 55 -4.81 -4.03 -1.51
CA ARG A 55 -5.42 -4.79 -2.60
C ARG A 55 -4.98 -4.22 -3.94
N GLY A 56 -4.92 -5.08 -4.95
CA GLY A 56 -4.76 -4.63 -6.31
C GLY A 56 -6.07 -4.09 -6.87
N GLU A 57 -6.00 -3.22 -7.88
CA GLU A 57 -7.18 -2.77 -8.61
C GLU A 57 -6.85 -2.38 -10.05
N VAL A 58 -7.90 -2.42 -10.89
CA VAL A 58 -7.86 -1.94 -12.28
C VAL A 58 -8.84 -0.77 -12.38
N VAL A 59 -8.37 0.35 -12.90
CA VAL A 59 -9.17 1.55 -13.12
C VAL A 59 -9.01 1.98 -14.57
N VAL A 60 -10.12 2.20 -15.25
CA VAL A 60 -10.14 2.72 -16.62
C VAL A 60 -10.42 4.22 -16.58
N SER A 61 -9.86 4.99 -17.50
CA SER A 61 -10.00 6.47 -17.56
C SER A 61 -11.44 6.96 -17.68
N ASP A 62 -12.37 6.11 -18.11
CA ASP A 62 -13.81 6.37 -18.14
C ASP A 62 -14.53 6.08 -16.80
N GLY A 63 -13.76 5.78 -15.75
CA GLY A 63 -14.25 5.53 -14.39
C GLY A 63 -14.62 4.08 -14.10
N ARG A 64 -14.61 3.18 -15.10
CA ARG A 64 -14.93 1.77 -14.87
C ARG A 64 -13.88 1.08 -13.98
N ARG A 65 -14.36 0.17 -13.14
CA ARG A 65 -13.56 -0.70 -12.25
C ARG A 65 -13.90 -2.16 -12.55
N PRO A 66 -13.36 -2.72 -13.64
CA PRO A 66 -13.76 -4.02 -14.14
C PRO A 66 -13.32 -5.15 -13.21
N HIS A 67 -13.93 -6.32 -13.38
CA HIS A 67 -13.53 -7.49 -12.61
C HIS A 67 -12.11 -7.92 -13.01
N SER A 68 -11.32 -8.42 -12.06
CA SER A 68 -9.90 -8.70 -12.27
C SER A 68 -9.59 -9.86 -13.23
N LYS A 69 -10.63 -10.56 -13.68
CA LYS A 69 -10.61 -11.66 -14.66
C LYS A 69 -11.42 -11.35 -15.94
N GLU A 70 -11.76 -10.09 -16.17
CA GLU A 70 -12.54 -9.62 -17.32
C GLU A 70 -11.67 -9.32 -18.55
N ARG A 71 -12.22 -9.55 -19.75
CA ARG A 71 -11.63 -9.08 -21.01
C ARG A 71 -12.18 -7.70 -21.35
N LEU A 72 -11.30 -6.72 -21.46
CA LEU A 72 -11.65 -5.34 -21.75
C LEU A 72 -11.29 -4.98 -23.17
N ILE A 73 -12.25 -4.43 -23.90
CA ILE A 73 -12.00 -3.77 -25.18
C ILE A 73 -11.83 -2.28 -24.90
N LEU A 74 -10.64 -1.77 -25.19
CA LEU A 74 -10.22 -0.41 -24.91
C LEU A 74 -10.13 0.35 -26.22
N GLN A 75 -10.75 1.52 -26.27
CA GLN A 75 -10.74 2.37 -27.46
C GLN A 75 -9.41 3.14 -27.54
N PRO A 76 -8.99 3.59 -28.74
CA PRO A 76 -7.88 4.54 -28.89
C PRO A 76 -7.98 5.70 -27.88
N GLY A 77 -6.85 6.02 -27.24
CA GLY A 77 -6.75 7.07 -26.22
C GLY A 77 -7.26 6.68 -24.82
N THR A 78 -7.86 5.49 -24.64
CA THR A 78 -8.25 5.02 -23.30
C THR A 78 -7.00 4.76 -22.46
N GLU A 79 -7.04 5.18 -21.20
CA GLU A 79 -6.00 4.87 -20.22
C GLU A 79 -6.50 3.83 -19.22
N VAL A 80 -5.59 2.94 -18.82
CA VAL A 80 -5.83 1.94 -17.79
C VAL A 80 -4.74 2.07 -16.75
N ILE A 81 -5.16 2.27 -15.51
CA ILE A 81 -4.31 2.31 -14.33
C ILE A 81 -4.43 0.95 -13.65
N LEU A 82 -3.28 0.30 -13.49
CA LEU A 82 -3.12 -0.95 -12.77
C LEU A 82 -2.41 -0.64 -11.46
N ARG A 83 -3.11 -0.81 -10.34
CA ARG A 83 -2.50 -0.76 -9.01
C ARG A 83 -2.23 -2.19 -8.58
N LEU A 84 -0.96 -2.56 -8.57
CA LEU A 84 -0.53 -3.89 -8.13
C LEU A 84 -0.61 -3.96 -6.60
N PRO A 85 -0.99 -5.12 -6.04
CA PRO A 85 -1.11 -5.29 -4.59
C PRO A 85 0.24 -5.13 -3.90
N GLY A 86 0.22 -4.61 -2.67
CA GLY A 86 1.39 -4.65 -1.80
C GLY A 86 1.43 -5.95 -1.00
N GLY A 87 2.63 -6.43 -0.66
CA GLY A 87 2.82 -7.64 0.13
C GLY A 87 2.35 -7.47 1.58
N GLY A 88 1.97 -8.54 2.25
CA GLY A 88 1.64 -8.51 3.69
C GLY A 88 2.89 -8.32 4.56
N GLY A 89 2.72 -7.71 5.73
CA GLY A 89 3.80 -7.52 6.70
C GLY A 89 4.10 -8.77 7.51
N TYR A 90 5.27 -8.81 8.13
CA TYR A 90 5.69 -9.88 9.04
C TYR A 90 6.01 -9.33 10.43
N GLY A 91 5.49 -9.96 11.48
CA GLY A 91 5.75 -9.57 12.87
C GLY A 91 4.98 -8.31 13.28
N ASP A 92 4.95 -8.00 14.57
CA ASP A 92 4.24 -6.82 15.09
C ASP A 92 4.86 -5.52 14.55
N PRO A 93 4.10 -4.63 13.87
CA PRO A 93 4.59 -3.33 13.43
C PRO A 93 5.21 -2.48 14.54
N PHE A 94 4.73 -2.59 15.78
CA PHE A 94 5.23 -1.82 16.92
C PHE A 94 6.61 -2.31 17.41
N GLU A 95 7.07 -3.48 16.95
CA GLU A 95 8.43 -3.97 17.16
C GLU A 95 9.42 -3.53 16.08
N ARG A 96 8.96 -2.87 15.00
CA ARG A 96 9.86 -2.31 13.98
C ARG A 96 10.72 -1.21 14.61
N ASP A 97 12.01 -1.21 14.28
CA ASP A 97 12.92 -0.14 14.69
C ASP A 97 12.41 1.23 14.18
N PRO A 98 12.21 2.23 15.06
CA PRO A 98 11.80 3.58 14.66
C PRO A 98 12.69 4.21 13.57
N GLU A 99 13.98 3.94 13.57
CA GLU A 99 14.91 4.47 12.55
C GLU A 99 14.67 3.83 11.18
N LEU A 100 14.28 2.55 11.13
CA LEU A 100 13.88 1.93 9.86
C LEU A 100 12.54 2.47 9.35
N VAL A 101 11.63 2.85 10.25
CA VAL A 101 10.39 3.55 9.87
C VAL A 101 10.73 4.94 9.34
N ARG A 102 11.64 5.68 9.98
CA ARG A 102 12.13 6.97 9.48
C ARG A 102 12.72 6.85 8.08
N ALA A 103 13.57 5.85 7.84
CA ALA A 103 14.14 5.58 6.54
C ALA A 103 13.04 5.30 5.49
N ASP A 104 12.04 4.47 5.80
CA ASP A 104 10.89 4.25 4.91
C ASP A 104 10.12 5.55 4.61
N VAL A 105 10.04 6.50 5.55
CA VAL A 105 9.39 7.81 5.32
C VAL A 105 10.25 8.71 4.45
N VAL A 106 11.55 8.77 4.69
CA VAL A 106 12.50 9.54 3.86
C VAL A 106 12.50 9.02 2.41
N ASP A 107 12.41 7.70 2.23
CA ASP A 107 12.33 7.06 0.92
C ASP A 107 10.93 7.17 0.27
N GLY A 108 9.93 7.71 0.98
CA GLY A 108 8.55 7.85 0.49
C GLY A 108 7.76 6.55 0.42
N TYR A 109 8.24 5.48 1.06
CA TYR A 109 7.55 4.19 1.12
C TYR A 109 6.41 4.17 2.11
N VAL A 110 6.56 4.92 3.21
CA VAL A 110 5.59 5.08 4.28
C VAL A 110 5.33 6.57 4.45
N SER A 111 4.08 6.98 4.63
CA SER A 111 3.77 8.38 4.96
C SER A 111 4.05 8.68 6.44
N VAL A 112 4.24 9.96 6.78
CA VAL A 112 4.37 10.40 8.19
C VAL A 112 3.16 9.94 9.02
N GLU A 113 1.97 9.96 8.43
CA GLU A 113 0.74 9.51 9.10
C GLU A 113 0.71 7.99 9.31
N ALA A 114 1.15 7.21 8.31
CA ALA A 114 1.26 5.76 8.45
C ALA A 114 2.35 5.35 9.44
N ALA A 115 3.47 6.07 9.51
CA ALA A 115 4.50 5.86 10.54
C ALA A 115 3.88 5.94 11.95
N ARG A 116 3.05 6.95 12.19
CA ARG A 116 2.36 7.15 13.47
C ARG A 116 1.30 6.07 13.73
N THR A 117 0.40 5.85 12.79
CA THR A 117 -0.80 5.02 13.01
C THR A 117 -0.52 3.53 12.92
N ALA A 118 0.34 3.10 12.00
CA ALA A 118 0.62 1.69 11.77
C ALA A 118 1.80 1.16 12.59
N TYR A 119 2.82 1.99 12.84
CA TYR A 119 4.06 1.56 13.53
C TYR A 119 4.23 2.18 14.92
N GLY A 120 3.38 3.14 15.29
CA GLY A 120 3.52 3.87 16.55
C GLY A 120 4.76 4.77 16.60
N VAL A 121 5.28 5.21 15.46
CA VAL A 121 6.49 6.05 15.35
C VAL A 121 6.08 7.44 14.94
N VAL A 122 6.44 8.43 15.76
CA VAL A 122 6.15 9.84 15.46
C VAL A 122 7.37 10.44 14.77
N ILE A 123 7.15 11.00 13.57
CA ILE A 123 8.18 11.68 12.78
C ILE A 123 7.77 13.14 12.66
N ASP A 124 8.71 14.04 12.92
CA ASP A 124 8.51 15.47 12.70
C ASP A 124 8.47 15.75 11.18
N PRO A 125 7.37 16.29 10.63
CA PRO A 125 7.25 16.51 9.20
C PRO A 125 8.19 17.60 8.64
N ALA A 126 8.74 18.48 9.49
CA ALA A 126 9.66 19.53 9.08
C ALA A 126 11.11 19.05 9.01
N THR A 127 11.50 18.15 9.91
CA THR A 127 12.89 17.66 10.02
C THR A 127 13.07 16.24 9.51
N LEU A 128 11.98 15.48 9.38
CA LEU A 128 11.95 14.04 9.11
C LEU A 128 12.71 13.18 10.13
N GLU A 129 12.94 13.71 11.33
CA GLU A 129 13.56 12.97 12.44
C GLU A 129 12.51 12.32 13.34
N VAL A 130 12.92 11.25 14.03
CA VAL A 130 12.07 10.54 14.99
C VAL A 130 11.90 11.38 16.26
N ASP A 131 10.65 11.64 16.64
CA ASP A 131 10.32 12.10 17.99
C ASP A 131 10.32 10.91 18.94
N TRP A 132 11.45 10.72 19.62
CA TRP A 132 11.66 9.61 20.54
C TRP A 132 10.75 9.65 21.77
N GLU A 133 10.39 10.83 22.26
CA GLU A 133 9.52 10.95 23.43
C GLU A 133 8.08 10.57 23.06
N ALA A 134 7.55 11.16 21.97
CA ALA A 134 6.21 10.86 21.49
C ALA A 134 6.09 9.40 21.00
N THR A 135 7.13 8.86 20.35
CA THR A 135 7.18 7.45 19.94
C THR A 135 7.13 6.52 21.16
N ARG A 136 7.91 6.80 22.22
CA ARG A 136 7.85 6.01 23.46
C ARG A 136 6.48 6.09 24.13
N ALA A 137 5.88 7.28 24.18
CA ALA A 137 4.54 7.45 24.73
C ALA A 137 3.48 6.67 23.94
N LEU A 138 3.55 6.73 22.59
CA LEU A 138 2.59 6.07 21.71
C LEU A 138 2.71 4.54 21.76
N ARG A 139 3.93 4.00 21.84
CA ARG A 139 4.17 2.55 21.98
C ARG A 139 3.97 2.03 23.41
N GLY A 140 4.15 2.89 24.42
CA GLY A 140 3.91 2.56 25.83
C GLY A 140 2.44 2.62 26.25
N GLY A 141 1.58 3.26 25.46
CA GLY A 141 0.13 3.29 25.66
C GLY A 141 -0.53 1.95 25.32
N ALA A 142 -1.63 1.62 26.02
CA ALA A 142 -2.41 0.42 25.73
C ALA A 142 -2.90 0.43 24.27
N ARG A 143 -2.47 -0.58 23.51
CA ARG A 143 -2.73 -0.78 22.08
C ARG A 143 -4.21 -0.55 21.73
N PRO A 144 -4.56 0.30 20.76
CA PRO A 144 -5.89 0.22 20.17
C PRO A 144 -6.02 -1.15 19.50
N ARG A 145 -6.94 -1.99 19.99
CA ARG A 145 -7.26 -3.27 19.34
C ARG A 145 -7.77 -2.96 17.93
N PRO A 146 -7.30 -3.66 16.89
CA PRO A 146 -7.96 -3.59 15.59
C PRO A 146 -9.43 -3.99 15.79
N ALA A 147 -10.33 -3.24 15.15
CA ALA A 147 -11.75 -3.53 15.20
C ALA A 147 -11.97 -4.98 14.73
N ALA A 148 -12.59 -5.80 15.60
CA ALA A 148 -12.99 -7.14 15.22
C ALA A 148 -13.93 -7.05 14.01
N GLU A 149 -13.54 -7.67 12.90
CA GLU A 149 -14.40 -7.83 11.74
C GLU A 149 -15.70 -8.54 12.18
N ARG A 150 -16.84 -7.93 11.82
CA ARG A 150 -18.18 -8.52 11.98
C ARG A 150 -18.49 -9.44 10.81
#